data_AF-A0A8T5QNY2-F1
#
_entry.id   AF-A0A8T5QNY2-F1
#
_cell.length_a   1.000
_cell.length_b   1.000
_cell.length_c   1.000
_cell.angle_alpha   90.00
_cell.angle_beta   90.00
_cell.angle_gamma   90.00
#
_symmetry.space_group_name_H-M   'P 1'
#
loop_
_entity.id
_entity.type
_entity.pdbx_description
1 polymer ?
#
loop_
_entity_poly.entity_id
_entity_poly.type
_entity_poly.pdbx_seq_one_letter_code
_entity_poly.pdbx_strand_id
1 'polypeptide(L)'
;MKVMTIDLEEWFQVFNYYYAIAYNDWEKTESRIESSTDRLLDLLDQYNAKATFFVLGWIAREHPKLIKKISDRGHEIACHGFAHKPITLMTVDEFEEDIDKAVNYIKKACGV
;
A
#
# COMPACT_ATOMS: atom_id res chain seq x y z
N MET A 1 -6.12 0.58 -21.33
CA MET A 1 -6.76 1.47 -20.32
C MET A 1 -6.81 0.69 -19.02
N LYS A 2 -6.39 1.26 -17.88
CA LYS A 2 -6.50 0.62 -16.56
C LYS A 2 -7.86 1.01 -15.98
N VAL A 3 -8.76 0.05 -15.81
CA VAL A 3 -10.15 0.30 -15.37
C VAL A 3 -10.38 -0.20 -13.93
N MET A 4 -9.38 -0.85 -13.33
CA MET A 4 -9.42 -1.39 -11.97
C MET A 4 -8.32 -0.77 -11.11
N THR A 5 -8.70 -0.40 -9.89
CA THR A 5 -7.79 0.11 -8.86
C THR A 5 -7.83 -0.84 -7.66
N ILE A 6 -6.71 -0.92 -6.95
CA ILE A 6 -6.55 -1.76 -5.76
C ILE A 6 -5.91 -0.89 -4.68
N ASP A 7 -6.57 -0.77 -3.53
CA ASP A 7 -5.96 -0.21 -2.34
C ASP A 7 -5.15 -1.33 -1.67
N LEU A 8 -3.84 -1.14 -1.58
CA LEU A 8 -2.91 -2.14 -1.07
C LEU A 8 -2.62 -1.85 0.41
N GLU A 9 -3.37 -2.53 1.27
CA GLU A 9 -3.33 -2.40 2.72
C GLU A 9 -3.40 -3.78 3.41
N GLU A 10 -2.89 -3.84 4.63
CA GLU A 10 -3.05 -5.01 5.50
C GLU A 10 -4.44 -5.05 6.13
N TRP A 11 -4.89 -6.24 6.51
CA TRP A 11 -6.21 -6.45 7.10
C TRP A 11 -6.43 -5.70 8.43
N PHE A 12 -5.35 -5.27 9.09
CA PHE A 12 -5.38 -4.49 10.33
C PHE A 12 -5.29 -2.97 10.10
N GLN A 13 -5.07 -2.52 8.85
CA GLN A 13 -4.95 -1.10 8.48
C GLN A 13 -6.28 -0.50 8.03
N VAL A 14 -7.27 -1.34 7.72
CA VAL A 14 -8.64 -0.92 7.39
C VAL A 14 -9.27 -0.11 8.53
N PHE A 15 -10.08 0.88 8.16
CA PHE A 15 -10.62 1.87 9.09
C PHE A 15 -11.44 1.26 10.25
N ASN A 16 -12.12 0.13 10.04
CA ASN A 16 -12.90 -0.54 11.10
C ASN A 16 -12.04 -1.11 12.24
N TYR A 17 -10.72 -1.27 12.04
CA TYR A 17 -9.79 -1.67 13.11
C TYR A 17 -8.94 -0.50 13.65
N TYR A 18 -9.16 0.74 13.19
CA TYR A 18 -8.35 1.90 13.57
C TYR A 18 -8.25 2.11 15.09
N TYR A 19 -9.34 1.87 15.83
CA TYR A 19 -9.37 1.99 17.29
C TYR A 19 -9.11 0.66 18.03
N ALA A 20 -8.99 -0.45 17.30
CA ALA A 20 -8.84 -1.79 17.88
C ALA A 20 -7.39 -2.28 17.86
N ILE A 21 -6.61 -1.88 16.86
CA ILE A 21 -5.22 -2.33 16.68
C ILE A 21 -4.33 -1.09 16.59
N ALA A 22 -3.50 -0.89 17.62
CA ALA A 22 -2.59 0.24 17.67
C ALA A 22 -1.48 0.11 16.61
N TYR A 23 -1.07 1.25 16.04
CA TYR A 23 0.03 1.33 15.06
C TYR A 23 1.31 0.63 15.54
N ASN A 24 1.64 0.71 16.83
CA ASN A 24 2.83 0.09 17.43
C ASN A 24 2.77 -1.45 17.51
N ASP A 25 1.60 -2.05 17.26
CA ASP A 25 1.42 -3.50 17.26
C ASP A 25 1.33 -4.10 15.85
N TRP A 26 1.36 -3.27 14.81
CA TRP A 26 1.27 -3.73 13.41
C TRP A 26 2.38 -4.71 13.05
N GLU A 27 3.64 -4.43 13.42
CA GLU A 27 4.79 -5.32 13.12
C GLU A 27 4.71 -6.68 13.83
N LYS A 28 3.91 -6.79 14.90
CA LYS A 28 3.67 -8.04 15.63
C LYS A 28 2.45 -8.80 15.10
N THR A 29 1.66 -8.15 14.24
CA THR A 29 0.42 -8.70 13.71
C THR A 29 0.73 -9.58 12.50
N GLU A 30 0.01 -10.69 12.34
CA GLU A 30 0.21 -11.61 11.22
C GLU A 30 -0.02 -10.89 9.88
N SER A 31 1.03 -10.78 9.06
CA SER A 31 0.94 -10.24 7.70
C SER A 31 0.30 -11.24 6.75
N ARG A 32 -0.59 -10.76 5.87
CA ARG A 32 -1.24 -11.57 4.83
C ARG A 32 -1.05 -11.00 3.43
N ILE A 33 -0.46 -9.81 3.32
CA ILE A 33 -0.47 -9.02 2.12
C ILE A 33 0.28 -9.66 0.96
N GLU A 34 1.46 -10.26 1.21
CA GLU A 34 2.26 -10.86 0.13
C GLU A 34 1.53 -12.03 -0.54
N SER A 35 1.04 -12.99 0.26
CA SER A 35 0.35 -14.16 -0.28
C SER A 35 -0.95 -13.82 -1.01
N SER A 36 -1.69 -12.83 -0.52
CA SER A 36 -2.94 -12.37 -1.12
C SER A 36 -2.67 -11.60 -2.42
N THR A 37 -1.64 -10.74 -2.41
CA THR A 37 -1.24 -9.96 -3.58
C THR A 37 -0.66 -10.84 -4.67
N ASP A 38 0.14 -11.86 -4.35
CA ASP A 38 0.68 -12.78 -5.34
C ASP A 38 -0.43 -13.53 -6.09
N ARG A 39 -1.45 -14.00 -5.36
CA ARG A 39 -2.63 -14.61 -5.99
C ARG A 39 -3.37 -13.63 -6.89
N LEU A 40 -3.53 -12.38 -6.46
CA LEU A 40 -4.19 -11.34 -7.26
C LEU A 40 -3.40 -11.01 -8.53
N LEU A 41 -2.08 -10.89 -8.43
CA LEU A 41 -1.19 -10.65 -9.58
C LEU A 41 -1.24 -11.81 -10.57
N ASP A 42 -1.28 -13.05 -10.10
CA ASP A 42 -1.40 -14.22 -10.97
C ASP A 42 -2.75 -14.26 -11.69
N LEU A 43 -3.86 -13.88 -11.02
CA LEU A 43 -5.15 -13.69 -11.68
C LEU A 43 -5.10 -12.57 -12.72
N LEU A 44 -4.52 -11.42 -12.39
CA LEU A 44 -4.37 -10.30 -13.32
C LEU A 44 -3.61 -10.71 -14.59
N ASP A 45 -2.51 -11.46 -14.43
CA ASP A 45 -1.72 -11.96 -15.54
C ASP A 45 -2.50 -12.98 -16.39
N GLN A 46 -3.28 -13.87 -15.77
CA GLN A 46 -4.14 -14.83 -16.48
C GLN A 46 -5.12 -14.13 -17.45
N TYR A 47 -5.65 -12.97 -17.06
CA TYR A 47 -6.58 -12.19 -17.88
C TYR A 47 -5.88 -11.09 -18.70
N ASN A 48 -4.54 -11.04 -18.71
CA ASN A 48 -3.74 -9.97 -19.32
C ASN A 48 -4.23 -8.56 -18.92
N ALA A 49 -4.67 -8.43 -17.67
CA ALA A 49 -5.24 -7.21 -17.12
C ALA A 49 -4.18 -6.41 -16.35
N LYS A 50 -4.28 -5.09 -16.39
CA LYS A 50 -3.44 -4.18 -15.61
C LYS A 50 -4.29 -3.26 -14.75
N ALA A 51 -3.91 -3.14 -13.48
CA ALA A 51 -4.51 -2.26 -12.48
C ALA A 51 -3.55 -1.14 -12.03
N THR A 52 -4.10 -0.19 -11.28
CA THR A 52 -3.37 0.81 -10.49
C THR A 52 -3.45 0.41 -9.01
N PHE A 53 -2.30 0.29 -8.35
CA PHE A 53 -2.21 -0.03 -6.94
C PHE A 53 -1.95 1.24 -6.15
N PHE A 54 -2.87 1.61 -5.28
CA PHE A 54 -2.71 2.67 -4.29
C PHE A 54 -2.02 2.07 -3.06
N VAL A 55 -0.75 2.39 -2.88
CA VAL A 55 0.13 1.76 -1.90
C VAL A 55 0.30 2.65 -0.68
N LEU A 56 0.15 2.06 0.51
CA LEU A 56 0.54 2.71 1.75
C LEU A 56 2.06 2.75 1.90
N GLY A 57 2.59 3.89 2.33
CA GLY A 57 4.01 4.07 2.62
C GLY A 57 4.56 3.07 3.63
N TRP A 58 3.75 2.67 4.61
CA TRP A 58 4.10 1.60 5.56
C TRP A 58 4.32 0.26 4.84
N ILE A 59 3.42 -0.12 3.93
CA ILE A 59 3.58 -1.36 3.13
C ILE A 59 4.84 -1.27 2.27
N ALA A 60 5.11 -0.12 1.65
CA ALA A 60 6.33 0.07 0.86
C ALA A 60 7.62 -0.03 1.69
N ARG A 61 7.57 0.38 2.97
CA ARG A 61 8.68 0.25 3.93
C ARG A 61 8.91 -1.20 4.35
N GLU A 62 7.85 -1.92 4.71
CA GLU A 62 7.94 -3.30 5.23
C GLU A 62 8.11 -4.35 4.11
N HIS A 63 7.45 -4.15 2.97
CA HIS A 63 7.42 -5.08 1.84
C HIS A 63 7.93 -4.46 0.54
N PRO A 64 9.15 -3.88 0.49
CA PRO A 64 9.64 -3.19 -0.70
C PRO A 64 9.75 -4.11 -1.93
N LYS A 65 10.04 -5.40 -1.71
CA LYS A 65 10.10 -6.41 -2.78
C LYS A 65 8.73 -6.68 -3.40
N LEU A 66 7.65 -6.59 -2.61
CA LEU A 66 6.28 -6.73 -3.11
C LEU A 66 5.95 -5.57 -4.05
N ILE A 67 6.24 -4.33 -3.64
CA ILE A 67 5.98 -3.14 -4.46
C ILE A 67 6.77 -3.21 -5.78
N LYS A 68 8.04 -3.60 -5.69
CA LYS A 68 8.86 -3.84 -6.89
C LYS A 68 8.25 -4.90 -7.79
N LYS A 69 7.77 -6.03 -7.24
CA LYS A 69 7.10 -7.09 -8.02
C LYS A 69 5.86 -6.58 -8.75
N ILE A 70 5.02 -5.78 -8.10
CA ILE A 70 3.83 -5.17 -8.71
C ILE A 70 4.24 -4.27 -9.88
N SER A 71 5.25 -3.40 -9.67
CA SER A 71 5.78 -2.51 -10.71
C SER A 71 6.39 -3.28 -11.87
N ASP A 72 7.20 -4.31 -11.61
CA ASP A 72 7.86 -5.14 -12.61
C ASP A 72 6.85 -5.93 -13.47
N ARG A 73 5.67 -6.26 -12.92
CA ARG A 73 4.54 -6.83 -13.68
C ARG A 73 3.75 -5.78 -14.49
N GLY A 74 4.20 -4.53 -14.53
CA GLY A 74 3.64 -3.47 -15.40
C GLY A 74 2.38 -2.80 -14.86
N HIS A 75 2.11 -2.94 -13.57
CA HIS A 75 1.03 -2.21 -12.89
C HIS A 75 1.44 -0.77 -12.56
N GLU A 76 0.47 0.13 -12.43
CA GLU A 76 0.76 1.45 -11.86
C GLU A 76 0.93 1.37 -10.36
N ILE A 77 1.84 2.18 -9.83
CA ILE A 77 1.97 2.42 -8.39
C ILE A 77 1.58 3.87 -8.12
N ALA A 78 0.60 4.05 -7.24
CA ALA A 78 0.11 5.34 -6.76
C ALA A 78 0.23 5.40 -5.22
N CYS A 79 0.19 6.61 -4.66
CA CYS A 79 0.31 6.83 -3.21
C CYS A 79 -1.06 6.76 -2.53
N HIS A 80 -1.13 6.10 -1.37
CA HIS A 80 -2.31 6.02 -0.51
C HIS A 80 -2.09 6.61 0.90
N GLY A 81 -1.11 7.50 1.06
CA GLY A 81 -0.67 7.97 2.37
C GLY A 81 0.28 6.97 3.05
N PHE A 82 0.69 7.25 4.29
CA PHE A 82 1.71 6.43 4.97
C PHE A 82 1.09 5.33 5.84
N ALA A 83 0.22 5.70 6.78
CA ALA A 83 -0.32 4.80 7.81
C ALA A 83 -1.85 4.73 7.82
N HIS A 84 -2.52 5.09 6.71
CA HIS A 84 -3.97 5.02 6.56
C HIS A 84 -4.74 5.76 7.68
N LYS A 85 -4.14 6.81 8.24
CA LYS A 85 -4.78 7.67 9.24
C LYS A 85 -5.86 8.52 8.52
N PRO A 86 -7.07 8.67 9.10
CA PRO A 86 -8.09 9.51 8.51
C PRO A 86 -7.62 10.96 8.38
N ILE A 87 -7.72 11.52 7.17
CA ILE A 87 -7.30 12.91 6.89
C ILE A 87 -8.04 13.93 7.76
N THR A 88 -9.27 13.64 8.17
CA THR A 88 -10.07 14.51 9.07
C THR A 88 -9.51 14.58 10.49
N LEU A 89 -8.58 13.70 10.84
CA LEU A 89 -7.86 13.68 12.12
C LEU A 89 -6.43 14.22 11.98
N MET A 90 -6.09 14.81 10.83
CA MET A 90 -4.78 15.39 10.56
C MET A 90 -4.84 16.92 10.50
N THR A 91 -3.75 17.56 10.88
CA THR A 91 -3.48 18.96 10.46
C THR A 91 -2.97 18.98 9.02
N VAL A 92 -2.88 20.17 8.41
CA VAL A 92 -2.28 20.33 7.08
C VAL A 92 -0.83 19.86 7.08
N ASP A 93 -0.04 20.30 8.06
CA ASP A 93 1.38 19.92 8.20
C ASP A 93 1.53 18.39 8.38
N GLU A 94 0.68 17.77 9.21
CA GLU A 94 0.69 16.31 9.39
C GLU A 94 0.37 15.56 8.08
N PHE A 95 -0.55 16.09 7.28
CA PHE A 95 -0.91 15.49 6.00
C PHE A 95 0.21 15.65 4.95
N GLU A 96 0.86 16.81 4.89
CA GLU A 96 2.03 17.01 4.02
C GLU A 96 3.17 16.05 4.39
N GLU A 97 3.50 15.94 5.68
CA GLU A 97 4.51 15.01 6.18
C GLU A 97 4.17 13.53 5.88
N ASP A 98 2.89 13.14 6.02
CA ASP A 98 2.41 11.80 5.72
C ASP A 98 2.63 11.46 4.23
N ILE A 99 2.24 12.37 3.33
CA ILE A 99 2.39 12.19 1.89
C ILE A 99 3.86 12.16 1.48
N ASP A 100 4.68 13.08 1.95
CA ASP A 100 6.11 13.12 1.61
C ASP A 100 6.83 11.85 2.06
N LYS A 101 6.54 11.39 3.28
CA LYS A 101 7.08 10.15 3.81
C LYS A 101 6.63 8.95 2.99
N ALA A 102 5.35 8.85 2.65
CA ALA A 102 4.81 7.77 1.85
C ALA A 102 5.46 7.70 0.46
N VAL A 103 5.49 8.83 -0.25
CA VAL A 103 6.08 8.94 -1.59
C VAL A 103 7.56 8.54 -1.56
N ASN A 104 8.31 8.94 -0.54
CA ASN A 104 9.73 8.57 -0.40
C ASN A 104 9.92 7.05 -0.32
N TYR A 105 9.16 6.35 0.54
CA TYR A 105 9.27 4.89 0.65
C TYR A 105 8.79 4.16 -0.61
N ILE A 106 7.70 4.64 -1.22
CA ILE A 106 7.17 4.06 -2.47
C ILE A 106 8.19 4.18 -3.60
N LYS A 107 8.76 5.38 -3.81
CA LYS A 107 9.79 5.61 -4.83
C LYS A 107 11.02 4.71 -4.62
N LYS A 108 11.51 4.63 -3.37
CA LYS A 108 12.61 3.73 -3.01
C LYS A 108 12.30 2.26 -3.32
N ALA A 109 11.08 1.81 -3.04
CA ALA A 109 10.67 0.43 -3.33
C ALA A 109 10.55 0.16 -4.83
N CYS A 110 10.12 1.15 -5.62
CA CYS A 110 10.07 1.07 -7.09
C CYS A 110 11.46 1.22 -7.75
N GLY A 111 12.43 1.85 -7.07
CA GLY A 111 13.76 2.13 -7.61
C GLY A 111 13.84 3.37 -8.51
N VAL A 112 13.01 4.39 -8.23
CA VAL A 112 12.94 5.67 -8.97
C VAL A 112 13.18 6.88 -8.09
#